data_AF-J9R9B0-F1
#
_entry.id   AF-J9R9B0-F1
#
_cell.length_a   1.000
_cell.length_b   1.000
_cell.length_c   1.000
_cell.angle_alpha   90.00
_cell.angle_beta   90.00
_cell.angle_gamma   90.00
#
_symmetry.space_group_name_H-M   'P 1'
#
loop_
_entity.id
_entity.type
_entity.pdbx_description
1 polymer ?
#
loop_
_entity_poly.entity_id
_entity_poly.type
_entity_poly.pdbx_seq_one_letter_code
_entity_poly.pdbx_strand_id
1 'polypeptide(L)' 'DTGPEDVFIKVISCGICHTDIHQIKNDLGMSHYPMVPGHEVVGEVVEVGSDV' A
#
# COMPACT_ATOMS: atom_id res chain seq x y z
N ASP A 1 7.77 13.62 -6.11
CA ASP A 1 6.81 14.72 -5.94
C ASP A 1 5.42 14.15 -6.00
N THR A 2 4.50 14.64 -5.17
CA THR A 2 3.10 14.20 -5.15
C THR A 2 2.40 14.73 -6.40
N GLY A 3 1.83 13.85 -7.22
CA GLY A 3 1.11 14.24 -8.42
C GLY A 3 -0.16 15.05 -8.11
N PRO A 4 -0.77 15.70 -9.11
CA PRO A 4 -1.92 16.60 -8.90
C PRO A 4 -3.09 15.97 -8.14
N GLU A 5 -3.36 14.68 -8.33
CA GLU A 5 -4.46 13.94 -7.70
C GLU A 5 -4.01 12.99 -6.56
N ASP A 6 -2.74 13.06 -6.16
CA ASP A 6 -2.17 12.11 -5.20
C ASP A 6 -2.28 12.60 -3.75
N VAL A 7 -2.24 11.66 -2.80
CA VAL A 7 -2.09 11.92 -1.36
C VAL A 7 -0.84 11.20 -0.87
N PHE A 8 0.14 11.94 -0.36
CA PHE A 8 1.31 11.34 0.29
C PHE A 8 0.98 11.06 1.76
N ILE A 9 1.03 9.77 2.12
CA ILE A 9 0.72 9.30 3.48
C ILE A 9 2.00 8.76 4.13
N LYS A 10 2.31 9.28 5.31
CA LYS A 10 3.28 8.67 6.22
C LYS A 10 2.61 7.52 6.97
N VAL A 11 2.99 6.29 6.65
CA VAL A 11 2.45 5.08 7.30
C VAL A 11 2.87 5.01 8.78
N ILE A 12 1.90 4.78 9.65
CA ILE A 12 2.10 4.56 11.10
C ILE A 12 2.00 3.08 11.44
N SER A 13 1.00 2.40 10.86
CA SER A 13 0.76 0.98 11.07
C SER A 13 0.05 0.37 9.85
N CYS A 14 0.26 -0.93 9.63
CA CYS A 14 -0.48 -1.71 8.64
C CYS A 14 -0.90 -3.04 9.27
N GLY A 15 -2.16 -3.42 9.08
CA GLY A 15 -2.65 -4.75 9.44
C GLY A 15 -2.03 -5.85 8.58
N ILE A 16 -2.14 -7.09 9.06
CA ILE A 16 -1.76 -8.29 8.31
C ILE A 16 -2.98 -9.19 8.26
N CYS A 17 -3.44 -9.51 7.06
CA CYS A 17 -4.54 -10.44 6.84
C CYS A 17 -4.09 -11.65 6.01
N HIS A 18 -5.01 -12.60 5.80
CA HIS A 18 -4.70 -13.81 5.04
C HIS A 18 -4.36 -13.53 3.57
N THR A 19 -4.93 -12.47 2.98
CA THR A 19 -4.64 -12.07 1.60
C THR A 19 -3.16 -11.74 1.42
N ASP A 20 -2.52 -11.11 2.40
CA ASP A 20 -1.08 -10.83 2.35
C ASP A 20 -0.27 -12.14 2.25
N ILE A 21 -0.65 -13.15 3.02
CA ILE A 21 -0.01 -14.47 3.02
C ILE A 21 -0.21 -15.17 1.67
N HIS A 22 -1.43 -15.16 1.14
CA HIS A 22 -1.74 -15.76 -0.16
C HIS A 22 -0.94 -15.10 -1.29
N GLN A 23 -0.79 -13.77 -1.25
CA GLN A 23 0.01 -13.04 -2.23
C GLN A 23 1.51 -13.35 -2.12
N ILE A 24 2.11 -13.32 -0.92
CA ILE A 24 3.55 -13.63 -0.80
C ILE A 24 3.88 -15.08 -1.19
N LYS A 25 2.92 -16.02 -1.04
CA LYS A 25 3.09 -17.43 -1.42
C LYS A 25 2.76 -17.74 -2.87
N ASN A 26 2.23 -16.76 -3.62
CA ASN A 26 1.74 -16.95 -4.98
C ASN A 26 0.65 -18.02 -5.12
N ASP A 27 -0.24 -18.13 -4.13
CA ASP A 27 -1.31 -19.16 -4.12
C ASP A 27 -2.27 -19.01 -5.32
N LEU A 28 -2.34 -17.82 -5.91
CA LEU A 28 -3.18 -17.51 -7.08
C LEU A 28 -2.39 -17.43 -8.41
N GLY A 29 -1.07 -17.67 -8.40
CA GLY A 29 -0.24 -17.65 -9.61
C GLY A 29 0.00 -16.26 -10.24
N MET A 30 -0.39 -15.18 -9.58
CA MET A 30 -0.32 -13.79 -10.11
C MET A 30 0.62 -12.87 -9.33
N SER A 31 1.48 -13.40 -8.46
CA SER A 31 2.39 -12.60 -7.65
C SER A 31 3.59 -12.12 -8.45
N HIS A 32 3.90 -10.83 -8.32
CA HIS A 32 5.09 -10.20 -8.90
C HIS A 32 6.13 -9.92 -7.81
N TYR A 33 7.36 -10.38 -8.02
CA TYR A 33 8.45 -10.27 -7.03
C TYR A 33 9.56 -9.32 -7.51
N PRO A 34 10.24 -8.58 -6.60
CA PRO A 34 10.00 -8.53 -5.16
C PRO A 34 8.66 -7.85 -4.80
N MET A 35 7.96 -8.41 -3.82
CA MET A 35 6.64 -7.96 -3.38
C MET A 35 6.71 -7.31 -2.00
N VAL A 36 6.04 -6.17 -1.85
CA VAL A 36 5.77 -5.55 -0.55
C VAL A 36 4.26 -5.70 -0.28
N PRO A 37 3.84 -6.63 0.58
CA PRO A 37 2.42 -6.85 0.89
C PRO A 37 1.89 -5.79 1.86
N GLY A 38 0.60 -5.87 2.18
CA GLY A 38 -0.10 -4.95 3.08
C GLY A 38 -1.12 -4.08 2.33
N HIS A 39 -2.36 -4.10 2.80
CA HIS A 39 -3.47 -3.33 2.23
C HIS A 39 -4.44 -2.81 3.31
N GLU A 40 -4.03 -2.90 4.58
CA GLU A 40 -4.79 -2.47 5.75
C GLU A 40 -4.05 -1.32 6.46
N VAL A 41 -3.80 -0.23 5.73
CA VAL A 41 -2.87 0.85 6.12
C VAL A 41 -3.57 1.96 6.92
N VAL A 42 -2.91 2.42 7.99
CA VAL A 42 -3.24 3.65 8.73
C VAL A 42 -2.00 4.56 8.77
N GLY A 43 -2.20 5.84 8.52
CA GLY A 43 -1.13 6.83 8.51
C GLY A 43 -1.63 8.27 8.60
N GLU A 44 -0.69 9.20 8.52
CA GLU A 44 -0.92 10.65 8.50
C GLU A 44 -0.66 11.21 7.10
N VAL A 45 -1.56 12.07 6.61
CA VAL A 45 -1.33 12.83 5.37
C VAL A 45 -0.24 13.87 5.61
N VAL A 46 0.79 13.89 4.77
CA VAL A 46 1.90 14.86 4.87
C VAL A 46 1.98 15.80 3.67
N GLU A 47 1.42 15.42 2.52
CA GLU A 47 1.34 16.24 1.31
C GLU A 47 0.12 15.81 0.48
N VAL A 48 -0.52 16.76 -0.20
CA VAL A 48 -1.60 16.52 -1.16
C VAL A 48 -1.26 17.21 -2.48
N GLY A 49 -1.72 16.62 -3.59
CA GLY A 49 -1.60 17.19 -4.92
C GLY A 49 -2.38 18.50 -5.09
N SER A 50 -2.10 19.25 -6.16
CA SER A 50 -2.74 20.54 -6.43
C SER A 50 -4.24 20.47 -6.67
N ASP A 51 -4.74 19.30 -7.07
CA ASP A 51 -6.12 19.04 -7.49
C ASP A 51 -6.85 18.10 -6.51
N VAL A 52 -6.29 17.91 -5.30
CA VAL A 52 -6.85 17.14 -4.16
C VAL A 52 -7.28 18.10 -3.04
#